data_AF-A0A564ZFJ5-F1
#
_entry.id   AF-A0A564ZFJ5-F1
#
_cell.length_a   1.000
_cell.length_b   1.000
_cell.length_c   1.000
_cell.angle_alpha   90.00
_cell.angle_beta   90.00
_cell.angle_gamma   90.00
#
_symmetry.space_group_name_H-M   'P 1'
#
loop_
_entity.id
_entity.type
_entity.pdbx_description
1 polymer ?
#
loop_
_entity_poly.entity_id
_entity_poly.type
_entity_poly.pdbx_seq_one_letter_code
_entity_poly.pdbx_strand_id
1 'polypeptide(L)'
;MKHYLKSSVLRLYIFFINLLLGLIGSVLLAITVVISLNKANTPETLGNYLFNAGSYVVLFCSTFLIVLPAWGSIALKRYSTSMLILYIIGTCILILTTFCGGISLLVFPNPLQTAVRTEMNNTLFRDYGKKGLITDAWNYMQSQLRCCAVDDNGWTAYRGSWWDLSVNAYFYNVSLLLSGTSLFYKRVPESCCLTLIDPLTGYPTGEFKSIEQCQSWQYGPPRFSAGAHNDAVYYRGCFSAIKSYLSRYSVPIGSLTFIASMLLIPVLVCAVLLMLRYRDIPKNKRRLYR
;
A
#
# COMPACT_ATOMS: atom_id res chain seq x y z
N MET A 1 -5.31 9.42 50.49
CA MET A 1 -5.73 10.42 49.48
C MET A 1 -4.73 10.62 48.33
N LYS A 2 -3.44 10.91 48.58
CA LYS A 2 -2.40 11.06 47.53
C LYS A 2 -2.28 9.88 46.56
N HIS A 3 -2.35 8.63 47.06
CA HIS A 3 -2.34 7.43 46.20
C HIS A 3 -3.55 7.33 45.25
N TYR A 4 -4.70 7.89 45.65
CA TYR A 4 -5.95 7.85 44.90
C TYR A 4 -5.94 8.88 43.77
N LEU A 5 -5.49 10.12 44.06
CA LEU A 5 -5.35 11.20 43.10
C LEU A 5 -4.40 10.81 41.93
N LYS A 6 -3.29 10.12 42.25
CA LYS A 6 -2.32 9.64 41.26
C LYS A 6 -2.85 8.48 40.39
N SER A 7 -3.92 7.79 40.77
CA SER A 7 -4.54 6.74 39.94
C SER A 7 -5.53 7.35 38.93
N SER A 8 -6.29 8.36 39.36
CA SER A 8 -7.24 9.08 38.51
C SER A 8 -6.57 9.83 37.36
N VAL A 9 -5.43 10.48 37.61
CA VAL A 9 -4.66 11.19 36.57
C VAL A 9 -4.15 10.23 35.49
N LEU A 10 -3.64 9.05 35.86
CA LEU A 10 -3.17 8.05 34.90
C LEU A 10 -4.31 7.54 34.00
N ARG A 11 -5.49 7.32 34.58
CA ARG A 11 -6.67 6.88 33.82
C ARG A 11 -7.18 7.94 32.87
N LEU A 12 -7.17 9.20 33.32
CA LEU A 12 -7.56 10.34 32.51
C LEU A 12 -6.64 10.49 31.31
N TYR A 13 -5.32 10.38 31.51
CA TYR A 13 -4.33 10.41 30.43
C TYR A 13 -4.57 9.30 29.38
N ILE A 14 -4.71 8.04 29.82
CA ILE A 14 -4.97 6.92 28.90
C ILE A 14 -6.29 7.14 28.15
N PHE A 15 -7.34 7.63 28.82
CA PHE A 15 -8.63 7.91 28.20
C PHE A 15 -8.52 8.97 27.11
N PHE A 16 -7.80 10.08 27.33
CA PHE A 16 -7.62 11.13 26.33
C PHE A 16 -6.85 10.65 25.10
N ILE A 17 -5.74 9.92 25.28
CA ILE A 17 -4.98 9.39 24.13
C ILE A 17 -5.81 8.36 23.36
N ASN A 18 -6.54 7.49 24.06
CA ASN A 18 -7.41 6.51 23.42
C ASN A 18 -8.57 7.17 22.66
N LEU A 19 -9.13 8.26 23.18
CA LEU A 19 -10.14 9.05 22.49
C LEU A 19 -9.57 9.67 21.21
N LEU A 20 -8.37 10.26 21.26
CA LEU A 20 -7.70 10.83 20.10
C LEU A 20 -7.44 9.76 19.02
N LEU A 21 -6.92 8.60 19.41
CA LEU A 21 -6.69 7.48 18.49
C LEU A 21 -7.99 6.97 17.87
N GLY A 22 -9.06 6.86 18.66
CA GLY A 22 -10.39 6.48 18.16
C GLY A 22 -10.96 7.48 17.16
N LEU A 23 -10.76 8.78 17.37
CA LEU A 23 -11.16 9.83 16.43
C LEU A 23 -10.37 9.74 15.12
N ILE A 24 -9.05 9.57 15.19
CA ILE A 24 -8.20 9.38 14.00
C ILE A 24 -8.63 8.11 13.24
N GLY A 25 -8.87 7.01 13.95
CA GLY A 25 -9.37 5.77 13.37
C GLY A 25 -10.73 5.94 12.68
N SER A 26 -11.62 6.74 13.27
CA SER A 26 -12.96 7.02 12.71
C SER A 26 -12.88 7.87 11.44
N VAL A 27 -12.00 8.89 11.41
CA VAL A 27 -11.75 9.70 10.21
C VAL A 27 -11.15 8.82 9.09
N LEU A 28 -10.16 7.98 9.41
CA LEU A 28 -9.57 7.06 8.44
C LEU A 28 -10.60 6.06 7.90
N LEU A 29 -11.45 5.50 8.77
CA LEU A 29 -12.52 4.61 8.37
C LEU A 29 -13.51 5.30 7.43
N ALA A 30 -13.94 6.52 7.77
CA ALA A 30 -14.87 7.31 6.95
C ALA A 30 -14.29 7.62 5.57
N ILE A 31 -13.03 8.08 5.50
CA ILE A 31 -12.32 8.33 4.24
C ILE A 31 -12.28 7.03 3.42
N THR A 32 -11.89 5.92 4.03
CA THR A 32 -11.74 4.65 3.31
C THR A 32 -13.07 4.16 2.76
N VAL A 33 -14.15 4.24 3.55
CA VAL A 33 -15.51 3.88 3.11
C VAL A 33 -15.97 4.77 1.96
N VAL A 34 -15.77 6.10 2.04
CA VAL A 34 -16.15 7.03 0.96
C VAL A 34 -15.42 6.70 -0.34
N ILE A 35 -14.11 6.45 -0.29
CA ILE A 35 -13.35 6.10 -1.50
C ILE A 35 -13.82 4.75 -2.05
N SER A 36 -14.07 3.75 -1.20
CA SER A 36 -14.62 2.46 -1.61
C SER A 36 -16.00 2.58 -2.27
N LEU A 37 -16.89 3.43 -1.75
CA LEU A 37 -18.23 3.64 -2.31
C LEU A 37 -18.21 4.41 -3.64
N ASN A 38 -17.39 5.48 -3.72
CA ASN A 38 -17.27 6.26 -4.96
C ASN A 38 -16.74 5.40 -6.11
N LYS A 39 -15.85 4.45 -5.82
CA LYS A 39 -15.37 3.48 -6.81
C LYS A 39 -16.41 2.43 -7.19
N ALA A 40 -17.31 2.07 -6.27
CA ALA A 40 -18.40 1.14 -6.58
C ALA A 40 -19.44 1.75 -7.53
N ASN A 41 -19.58 3.08 -7.55
CA ASN A 41 -20.58 3.80 -8.34
C ASN A 41 -20.11 4.20 -9.76
N THR A 42 -18.86 3.93 -10.14
CA THR A 42 -18.37 4.14 -11.52
C THR A 42 -18.64 2.91 -12.38
N PRO A 43 -19.52 2.99 -13.40
CA PRO A 43 -19.72 1.89 -14.34
C PRO A 43 -18.46 1.71 -15.20
N GLU A 44 -17.99 0.47 -15.28
CA GLU A 44 -16.95 -0.04 -16.19
C GLU A 44 -15.52 0.50 -16.02
N THR A 45 -14.72 -0.18 -15.21
CA THR A 45 -13.59 -1.03 -15.68
C THR A 45 -12.84 -1.58 -14.47
N LEU A 46 -12.43 -2.83 -14.60
CA LEU A 46 -12.18 -3.82 -13.55
C LEU A 46 -10.88 -3.60 -12.74
N GLY A 47 -10.50 -2.36 -12.45
CA GLY A 47 -9.45 -2.03 -11.47
C GLY A 47 -9.87 -2.24 -10.01
N ASN A 48 -10.96 -2.97 -9.77
CA ASN A 48 -11.64 -3.07 -8.49
C ASN A 48 -10.84 -3.87 -7.45
N TYR A 49 -10.19 -4.97 -7.83
CA TYR A 49 -9.69 -5.92 -6.83
C TYR A 49 -8.37 -5.52 -6.12
N LEU A 50 -7.44 -4.80 -6.76
CA LEU A 50 -6.20 -4.37 -6.08
C LEU A 50 -6.41 -3.13 -5.24
N PHE A 51 -7.25 -2.21 -5.74
CA PHE A 51 -7.77 -1.15 -4.92
C PHE A 51 -8.57 -1.72 -3.74
N ASN A 52 -9.34 -2.80 -3.96
CA ASN A 52 -10.00 -3.52 -2.87
C ASN A 52 -8.99 -4.13 -1.90
N ALA A 53 -7.89 -4.74 -2.35
CA ALA A 53 -6.87 -5.28 -1.45
C ALA A 53 -6.25 -4.19 -0.55
N GLY A 54 -5.83 -3.06 -1.13
CA GLY A 54 -5.30 -1.92 -0.37
C GLY A 54 -6.34 -1.30 0.56
N SER A 55 -7.56 -1.07 0.07
CA SER A 55 -8.63 -0.49 0.89
C SER A 55 -9.10 -1.43 2.00
N TYR A 56 -9.16 -2.76 1.80
CA TYR A 56 -9.49 -3.72 2.86
C TYR A 56 -8.45 -3.73 3.98
N VAL A 57 -7.15 -3.61 3.64
CA VAL A 57 -6.10 -3.48 4.65
C VAL A 57 -6.31 -2.20 5.46
N VAL A 58 -6.55 -1.07 4.81
CA VAL A 58 -6.80 0.21 5.51
C VAL A 58 -8.09 0.17 6.33
N LEU A 59 -9.16 -0.47 5.84
CA LEU A 59 -10.42 -0.68 6.56
C LEU A 59 -10.19 -1.51 7.84
N PHE A 60 -9.47 -2.63 7.72
CA PHE A 60 -9.15 -3.49 8.87
C PHE A 60 -8.31 -2.75 9.91
N CYS A 61 -7.25 -2.05 9.48
CA CYS A 61 -6.41 -1.25 10.37
C CYS A 61 -7.20 -0.12 11.07
N SER A 62 -8.06 0.60 10.34
CA SER A 62 -8.87 1.68 10.89
C SER A 62 -9.88 1.16 11.92
N THR A 63 -10.50 0.02 11.65
CA THR A 63 -11.40 -0.65 12.60
C THR A 63 -10.67 -1.07 13.87
N PHE A 64 -9.47 -1.63 13.74
CA PHE A 64 -8.64 -2.02 14.88
C PHE A 64 -8.23 -0.82 15.73
N LEU A 65 -7.92 0.32 15.10
CA LEU A 65 -7.63 1.60 15.77
C LEU A 65 -8.83 2.19 16.53
N ILE A 66 -10.06 1.75 16.27
CA ILE A 66 -11.26 2.16 17.02
C ILE A 66 -11.55 1.17 18.15
N VAL A 67 -11.51 -0.12 17.83
CA VAL A 67 -11.88 -1.19 18.77
C VAL A 67 -10.90 -1.28 19.94
N LEU A 68 -9.59 -1.23 19.67
CA LEU A 68 -8.58 -1.39 20.73
C LEU A 68 -8.64 -0.26 21.78
N PRO A 69 -8.72 1.04 21.41
CA PRO A 69 -8.87 2.12 22.40
C PRO A 69 -10.22 2.12 23.13
N ALA A 70 -11.30 1.74 22.46
CA ALA A 70 -12.61 1.55 23.10
C ALA A 70 -12.55 0.44 24.15
N TRP A 71 -11.92 -0.69 23.81
CA TRP A 71 -11.68 -1.80 24.73
C TRP A 71 -10.83 -1.36 25.92
N GLY A 72 -9.77 -0.57 25.69
CA GLY A 72 -8.94 0.00 26.75
C GLY A 72 -9.73 0.85 27.73
N SER A 73 -10.62 1.71 27.21
CA SER A 73 -11.49 2.55 28.04
C SER A 73 -12.46 1.73 28.89
N ILE A 74 -13.01 0.63 28.36
CA ILE A 74 -13.86 -0.31 29.10
C ILE A 74 -13.05 -1.07 30.16
N ALA A 75 -11.84 -1.52 29.82
CA ALA A 75 -10.95 -2.24 30.73
C ALA A 75 -10.59 -1.39 31.96
N LEU A 76 -10.38 -0.08 31.78
CA LEU A 76 -10.13 0.87 32.86
C LEU A 76 -11.33 1.04 33.80
N LYS A 77 -12.57 1.01 33.28
CA LYS A 77 -13.81 1.13 34.06
C LYS A 77 -14.18 -0.14 34.81
N ARG A 78 -13.97 -1.31 34.19
CA ARG A 78 -14.39 -2.62 34.74
C ARG A 78 -13.46 -3.15 35.84
N TYR A 79 -12.31 -2.51 36.07
CA TYR A 79 -11.28 -2.96 37.03
C TYR A 79 -10.97 -4.46 36.89
N SER A 80 -11.01 -5.03 35.69
CA SER A 80 -10.73 -6.44 35.47
C SER A 80 -9.28 -6.63 35.06
N THR A 81 -8.52 -7.41 35.83
CA THR A 81 -7.10 -7.68 35.54
C THR A 81 -6.93 -8.33 34.16
N SER A 82 -7.79 -9.27 33.80
CA SER A 82 -7.72 -9.97 32.51
C SER A 82 -7.96 -9.03 31.33
N MET A 83 -8.93 -8.11 31.45
CA MET A 83 -9.18 -7.13 30.38
C MET A 83 -8.02 -6.13 30.22
N LEU A 84 -7.38 -5.75 31.33
CA LEU A 84 -6.22 -4.87 31.31
C LEU A 84 -4.98 -5.56 30.70
N ILE A 85 -4.78 -6.85 30.97
CA ILE A 85 -3.71 -7.65 30.34
C ILE A 85 -3.90 -7.71 28.82
N LEU A 86 -5.12 -8.02 28.34
CA LEU A 86 -5.42 -8.05 26.91
C LEU A 86 -5.19 -6.69 26.24
N TYR A 87 -5.57 -5.59 26.92
CA TYR A 87 -5.31 -4.24 26.45
C TYR A 87 -3.80 -3.94 26.36
N ILE A 88 -3.00 -4.33 27.36
CA ILE A 88 -1.55 -4.17 27.35
C ILE A 88 -0.92 -4.93 26.18
N ILE A 89 -1.30 -6.20 25.98
CA ILE A 89 -0.80 -7.02 24.86
C ILE A 89 -1.16 -6.38 23.52
N GLY A 90 -2.42 -5.99 23.32
CA GLY A 90 -2.85 -5.35 22.08
C GLY A 90 -2.16 -4.02 21.83
N THR A 91 -1.92 -3.22 22.88
CA THR A 91 -1.16 -1.96 22.78
C THR A 91 0.30 -2.22 22.40
N CYS A 92 0.94 -3.26 22.94
CA CYS A 92 2.29 -3.66 22.53
C CYS A 92 2.36 -4.02 21.04
N ILE A 93 1.42 -4.82 20.55
CA ILE A 93 1.33 -5.19 19.13
C ILE A 93 1.13 -3.93 18.27
N LEU A 94 0.28 -3.00 18.71
CA LEU A 94 0.05 -1.75 18.00
C LEU A 94 1.30 -0.87 17.95
N ILE A 95 2.06 -0.77 19.04
CA ILE A 95 3.34 -0.04 19.06
C ILE A 95 4.32 -0.66 18.08
N LEU A 96 4.51 -1.98 18.10
CA LEU A 96 5.46 -2.66 17.21
C LEU A 96 5.09 -2.47 15.73
N THR A 97 3.80 -2.66 15.39
CA THR A 97 3.33 -2.53 14.00
C THR A 97 3.39 -1.09 13.50
N THR A 98 2.99 -0.10 14.31
CA THR A 98 3.04 1.32 13.93
C THR A 98 4.47 1.86 13.89
N PHE A 99 5.36 1.40 14.77
CA PHE A 99 6.77 1.76 14.74
C PHE A 99 7.46 1.21 13.49
N CYS A 100 7.35 -0.11 13.25
CA CYS A 100 7.93 -0.75 12.07
C CYS A 100 7.32 -0.23 10.77
N GLY A 101 6.01 0.02 10.74
CA GLY A 101 5.32 0.60 9.58
C GLY A 101 5.74 2.04 9.33
N GLY A 102 5.79 2.88 10.37
CA GLY A 102 6.19 4.28 10.27
C GLY A 102 7.62 4.43 9.76
N ILE A 103 8.59 3.69 10.32
CA ILE A 103 9.97 3.73 9.83
C ILE A 103 10.10 3.20 8.40
N SER A 104 9.33 2.17 8.04
CA SER A 104 9.32 1.62 6.67
C SER A 104 8.79 2.62 5.65
N LEU A 105 7.78 3.43 6.01
CA LEU A 105 7.26 4.50 5.16
C LEU A 105 8.23 5.69 5.04
N LEU A 106 8.98 5.99 6.09
CA LEU A 106 9.93 7.10 6.11
C LEU A 106 11.20 6.79 5.30
N VAL A 107 11.75 5.58 5.45
CA VAL A 107 13.08 5.24 4.90
C VAL A 107 12.97 4.34 3.66
N PHE A 108 11.88 3.57 3.54
CA PHE A 108 11.70 2.54 2.51
C PHE A 108 12.96 1.66 2.35
N PRO A 109 13.28 0.80 3.33
CA PRO A 109 14.60 0.20 3.47
C PRO A 109 14.98 -0.73 2.29
N ASN A 110 16.29 -0.86 2.02
CA ASN A 110 16.82 -1.63 0.88
C ASN A 110 16.31 -3.10 0.80
N PRO A 111 16.20 -3.87 1.89
CA PRO A 111 15.65 -5.23 1.81
C PRO A 111 14.20 -5.27 1.32
N LEU A 112 13.38 -4.30 1.73
CA LEU A 112 12.00 -4.16 1.27
C LEU A 112 11.96 -3.77 -0.21
N GLN A 113 12.81 -2.83 -0.63
CA GLN A 113 12.99 -2.46 -2.03
C GLN A 113 13.33 -3.67 -2.91
N THR A 114 14.30 -4.49 -2.50
CA THR A 114 14.71 -5.69 -3.24
C THR A 114 13.59 -6.73 -3.29
N ALA A 115 12.88 -6.96 -2.19
CA ALA A 115 11.75 -7.89 -2.14
C ALA A 115 10.63 -7.47 -3.09
N VAL A 116 10.23 -6.18 -3.06
CA VAL A 116 9.20 -5.63 -3.95
C VAL A 116 9.64 -5.73 -5.41
N ARG A 117 10.88 -5.32 -5.74
CA ARG A 117 11.40 -5.38 -7.11
C ARG A 117 11.45 -6.81 -7.65
N THR A 118 11.86 -7.77 -6.81
CA THR A 118 11.90 -9.21 -7.17
C THR A 118 10.50 -9.73 -7.48
N GLU A 119 9.52 -9.41 -6.63
CA GLU A 119 8.14 -9.85 -6.83
C GLU A 119 7.49 -9.18 -8.06
N MET A 120 7.80 -7.91 -8.30
CA MET A 120 7.40 -7.23 -9.54
C MET A 120 7.98 -7.96 -10.77
N ASN A 121 9.26 -8.35 -10.75
CA ASN A 121 9.86 -9.07 -11.86
C ASN A 121 9.23 -10.46 -12.07
N ASN A 122 8.98 -11.19 -10.99
CA ASN A 122 8.33 -12.51 -11.03
C ASN A 122 6.91 -12.42 -11.61
N THR A 123 6.11 -11.47 -11.13
CA THR A 123 4.72 -11.30 -11.57
C THR A 123 4.63 -10.80 -13.00
N LEU A 124 5.52 -9.87 -13.41
CA LEU A 124 5.61 -9.41 -14.80
C LEU A 124 5.99 -10.54 -15.76
N PHE A 125 6.99 -11.36 -15.40
CA PHE A 125 7.47 -12.40 -16.31
C PHE A 125 6.51 -13.60 -16.41
N ARG A 126 5.94 -14.05 -15.28
CA ARG A 126 5.19 -15.33 -15.20
C ARG A 126 3.68 -15.18 -15.27
N ASP A 127 3.14 -14.08 -14.76
CA ASP A 127 1.72 -13.95 -14.45
C ASP A 127 0.99 -12.85 -15.24
N TYR A 128 1.71 -11.82 -15.69
CA TYR A 128 1.17 -10.81 -16.59
C TYR A 128 0.76 -11.46 -17.93
N GLY A 129 -0.45 -11.16 -18.41
CA GLY A 129 -1.08 -11.84 -19.54
C GLY A 129 -1.72 -13.20 -19.22
N LYS A 130 -1.46 -13.78 -18.02
CA LYS A 130 -2.04 -15.05 -17.57
C LYS A 130 -3.25 -14.87 -16.67
N LYS A 131 -3.04 -14.09 -15.62
CA LYS A 131 -3.99 -13.86 -14.54
C LYS A 131 -4.57 -12.48 -14.78
N GLY A 132 -5.86 -12.41 -15.08
CA GLY A 132 -6.55 -11.14 -15.36
C GLY A 132 -6.25 -10.10 -14.28
N LEU A 133 -6.40 -10.48 -13.01
CA LEU A 133 -6.11 -9.63 -11.85
C LEU A 133 -4.70 -9.00 -11.87
N ILE A 134 -3.67 -9.79 -12.18
CA ILE A 134 -2.28 -9.30 -12.20
C ILE A 134 -2.06 -8.44 -13.45
N THR A 135 -2.67 -8.82 -14.57
CA THR A 135 -2.61 -8.06 -15.82
C THR A 135 -3.21 -6.66 -15.64
N ASP A 136 -4.37 -6.58 -15.00
CA ASP A 136 -5.04 -5.32 -14.70
C ASP A 136 -4.23 -4.47 -13.72
N ALA A 137 -3.58 -5.10 -12.73
CA ALA A 137 -2.67 -4.42 -11.81
C ALA A 137 -1.56 -3.67 -12.54
N TRP A 138 -0.91 -4.39 -13.43
CA TRP A 138 0.19 -3.88 -14.22
C TRP A 138 -0.30 -2.81 -15.19
N ASN A 139 -1.42 -3.02 -15.88
CA ASN A 139 -1.98 -2.04 -16.81
C ASN A 139 -2.37 -0.73 -16.09
N TYR A 140 -3.02 -0.83 -14.94
CA TYR A 140 -3.37 0.32 -14.11
C TYR A 140 -2.12 1.04 -13.62
N MET A 141 -1.16 0.30 -13.05
CA MET A 141 0.08 0.89 -12.55
C MET A 141 0.86 1.61 -13.66
N GLN A 142 1.00 0.98 -14.83
CA GLN A 142 1.76 1.52 -15.96
C GLN A 142 1.13 2.77 -16.56
N SER A 143 -0.20 2.76 -16.74
CA SER A 143 -0.94 3.92 -17.22
C SER A 143 -0.94 5.07 -16.22
N GLN A 144 -1.21 4.79 -14.94
CA GLN A 144 -1.34 5.83 -13.91
C GLN A 144 0.00 6.42 -13.47
N LEU A 145 1.04 5.60 -13.34
CA LEU A 145 2.38 6.05 -12.95
C LEU A 145 3.27 6.43 -14.14
N ARG A 146 2.76 6.29 -15.37
CA ARG A 146 3.48 6.60 -16.62
C ARG A 146 4.83 5.90 -16.67
N CYS A 147 4.79 4.58 -16.51
CA CYS A 147 5.96 3.73 -16.40
C CYS A 147 5.81 2.49 -17.27
N CYS A 148 6.93 1.84 -17.60
CA CYS A 148 6.94 0.56 -18.30
C CYS A 148 7.95 -0.38 -17.65
N ALA A 149 7.57 -1.66 -17.56
CA ALA A 149 8.34 -2.70 -16.90
C ALA A 149 8.70 -2.37 -15.43
N VAL A 150 9.54 -3.20 -14.82
CA VAL A 150 9.97 -3.01 -13.42
C VAL A 150 10.98 -1.88 -13.32
N ASP A 151 12.00 -1.93 -14.17
CA ASP A 151 13.19 -1.09 -14.09
C ASP A 151 13.23 -0.02 -15.18
N ASP A 152 13.97 1.05 -14.92
CA ASP A 152 14.22 2.09 -15.92
C ASP A 152 14.91 1.45 -17.13
N ASN A 153 14.37 1.74 -18.32
CA ASN A 153 14.75 1.12 -19.58
C ASN A 153 14.57 -0.42 -19.62
N GLY A 154 13.71 -0.97 -18.76
CA GLY A 154 13.54 -2.40 -18.55
C GLY A 154 12.52 -3.09 -19.45
N TRP A 155 12.07 -2.48 -20.56
CA TRP A 155 11.03 -3.05 -21.44
C TRP A 155 11.40 -4.44 -22.00
N THR A 156 12.69 -4.77 -22.04
CA THR A 156 13.16 -6.11 -22.44
C THR A 156 12.69 -7.21 -21.50
N ALA A 157 12.24 -6.89 -20.29
CA ALA A 157 11.66 -7.84 -19.33
C ALA A 157 10.39 -8.53 -19.87
N TYR A 158 9.72 -7.95 -20.86
CA TYR A 158 8.61 -8.60 -21.54
C TYR A 158 9.05 -9.74 -22.46
N ARG A 159 10.27 -9.70 -22.99
CA ARG A 159 10.73 -10.70 -23.96
C ARG A 159 10.79 -12.07 -23.31
N GLY A 160 10.09 -13.05 -23.89
CA GLY A 160 9.97 -14.40 -23.36
C GLY A 160 9.11 -14.52 -22.11
N SER A 161 8.49 -13.43 -21.64
CA SER A 161 7.45 -13.48 -20.62
C SER A 161 6.22 -14.22 -21.17
N TRP A 162 5.33 -14.62 -20.28
CA TRP A 162 4.11 -15.27 -20.73
C TRP A 162 3.19 -14.34 -21.55
N TRP A 163 3.18 -13.04 -21.25
CA TRP A 163 2.50 -12.06 -22.10
C TRP A 163 3.05 -12.04 -23.53
N ASP A 164 4.38 -12.04 -23.71
CA ASP A 164 5.01 -12.01 -25.03
C ASP A 164 4.71 -13.28 -25.83
N LEU A 165 4.83 -14.45 -25.21
CA LEU A 165 4.52 -15.74 -25.83
C LEU A 165 3.04 -15.88 -26.20
N SER A 166 2.12 -15.35 -25.39
CA SER A 166 0.68 -15.41 -25.65
C SER A 166 0.23 -14.44 -26.73
N VAL A 167 0.69 -13.18 -26.66
CA VAL A 167 0.32 -12.13 -27.63
C VAL A 167 0.97 -12.36 -28.98
N ASN A 168 2.20 -12.88 -29.01
CA ASN A 168 2.95 -13.15 -30.22
C ASN A 168 2.94 -14.64 -30.60
N ALA A 169 1.94 -15.42 -30.15
CA ALA A 169 1.86 -16.87 -30.34
C ALA A 169 2.04 -17.31 -31.81
N TYR A 170 1.55 -16.51 -32.76
CA TYR A 170 1.72 -16.77 -34.21
C TYR A 170 3.19 -16.84 -34.63
N PHE A 171 4.06 -16.02 -34.05
CA PHE A 171 5.49 -15.99 -34.36
C PHE A 171 6.27 -17.14 -33.71
N TYR A 172 5.74 -17.72 -32.63
CA TYR A 172 6.37 -18.82 -31.91
C TYR A 172 5.91 -20.21 -32.39
N ASN A 173 4.65 -20.34 -32.84
CA ASN A 173 4.04 -21.62 -33.19
C ASN A 173 4.17 -21.98 -34.68
N VAL A 174 4.42 -21.02 -35.56
CA VAL A 174 4.45 -21.25 -37.01
C VAL A 174 5.89 -21.24 -37.51
N SER A 175 6.45 -22.43 -37.70
CA SER A 175 7.63 -22.62 -38.55
C SER A 175 7.31 -22.10 -39.96
N LEU A 176 7.92 -20.97 -40.33
CA LEU A 176 7.88 -20.26 -41.63
C LEU A 176 6.76 -19.20 -41.79
N LEU A 177 7.14 -17.91 -41.65
CA LEU A 177 7.02 -16.86 -42.70
C LEU A 177 7.27 -15.43 -42.20
N LEU A 178 7.27 -15.16 -40.89
CA LEU A 178 7.45 -13.80 -40.37
C LEU A 178 8.59 -13.74 -39.35
N SER A 179 9.66 -13.05 -39.74
CA SER A 179 10.80 -12.76 -38.86
C SER A 179 10.36 -11.94 -37.65
N GLY A 180 11.05 -12.08 -36.52
CA GLY A 180 10.87 -11.21 -35.34
C GLY A 180 11.11 -9.72 -35.62
N THR A 181 11.46 -9.35 -36.86
CA THR A 181 11.53 -8.01 -37.42
C THR A 181 10.19 -7.48 -37.96
N SER A 182 9.13 -8.28 -37.95
CA SER A 182 7.79 -7.92 -38.40
C SER A 182 7.20 -6.75 -37.59
N LEU A 183 6.49 -5.86 -38.29
CA LEU A 183 5.70 -4.78 -37.68
C LEU A 183 4.53 -5.29 -36.82
N PHE A 184 4.12 -6.55 -37.00
CA PHE A 184 3.03 -7.16 -36.23
C PHE A 184 3.49 -7.78 -34.90
N TYR A 185 4.79 -7.84 -34.64
CA TYR A 185 5.29 -8.34 -33.36
C TYR A 185 5.18 -7.23 -32.31
N LYS A 186 4.38 -7.46 -31.25
CA LYS A 186 4.20 -6.52 -30.15
C LYS A 186 5.27 -6.72 -29.09
N ARG A 187 6.12 -5.71 -28.86
CA ARG A 187 7.24 -5.82 -27.91
C ARG A 187 6.90 -5.43 -26.46
N VAL A 188 5.90 -4.58 -26.28
CA VAL A 188 5.43 -4.09 -24.98
C VAL A 188 3.90 -3.99 -24.99
N PRO A 189 3.23 -4.09 -23.83
CA PRO A 189 1.78 -3.90 -23.76
C PRO A 189 1.38 -2.45 -24.03
N GLU A 190 0.12 -2.23 -24.40
CA GLU A 190 -0.43 -0.89 -24.69
C GLU A 190 -0.36 0.03 -23.46
N SER A 191 -0.43 -0.51 -22.26
CA SER A 191 -0.27 0.22 -21.01
C SER A 191 1.12 0.83 -20.80
N CYS A 192 2.15 0.35 -21.51
CA CYS A 192 3.47 0.96 -21.56
C CYS A 192 3.57 2.14 -22.54
N CYS A 193 2.55 2.34 -23.38
CA CYS A 193 2.56 3.36 -24.42
C CYS A 193 2.19 4.72 -23.85
N LEU A 194 2.85 5.75 -24.39
CA LEU A 194 2.65 7.12 -23.98
C LEU A 194 1.27 7.60 -24.39
N THR A 195 0.52 8.11 -23.42
CA THR A 195 -0.76 8.77 -23.64
C THR A 195 -0.57 10.28 -23.63
N LEU A 196 -1.35 10.97 -24.46
CA LEU A 196 -1.34 12.43 -24.52
C LEU A 196 -1.83 13.00 -23.19
N ILE A 197 -1.28 14.15 -22.81
CA ILE A 197 -1.65 14.82 -21.57
C ILE A 197 -2.69 15.87 -21.90
N ASP A 198 -3.78 15.90 -21.13
CA ASP A 198 -4.73 16.99 -21.20
C ASP A 198 -4.06 18.28 -20.67
N PRO A 199 -3.91 19.32 -21.49
CA PRO A 199 -3.23 20.55 -21.08
C PRO A 199 -3.95 21.30 -19.96
N LEU A 200 -5.25 21.09 -19.77
CA LEU A 200 -6.04 21.77 -18.75
C LEU A 200 -5.93 21.10 -17.38
N THR A 201 -5.97 19.77 -17.36
CA THR A 201 -6.02 19.00 -16.11
C THR A 201 -4.68 18.38 -15.72
N GLY A 202 -3.75 18.24 -16.67
CA GLY A 202 -2.46 17.57 -16.48
C GLY A 202 -2.55 16.04 -16.38
N TYR A 203 -3.76 15.48 -16.50
CA TYR A 203 -4.02 14.03 -16.44
C TYR A 203 -3.78 13.35 -17.79
N PRO A 204 -3.39 12.06 -17.79
CA PRO A 204 -3.29 11.29 -19.02
C PRO A 204 -4.67 11.13 -19.65
N THR A 205 -4.77 11.40 -20.95
CA THR A 205 -5.94 11.09 -21.76
C THR A 205 -5.99 9.60 -22.09
N GLY A 206 -7.11 9.14 -22.65
CA GLY A 206 -7.22 7.81 -23.26
C GLY A 206 -6.57 7.71 -24.65
N GLU A 207 -6.02 8.82 -25.16
CA GLU A 207 -5.44 8.86 -26.50
C GLU A 207 -3.94 8.59 -26.46
N PHE A 208 -3.49 7.62 -27.25
CA PHE A 208 -2.08 7.27 -27.39
C PHE A 208 -1.41 8.19 -28.39
N LYS A 209 -0.14 8.53 -28.12
CA LYS A 209 0.67 9.29 -29.09
C LYS A 209 0.85 8.52 -30.40
N SER A 210 1.24 7.24 -30.30
CA SER A 210 1.25 6.31 -31.43
C SER A 210 1.47 4.88 -30.92
N ILE A 211 0.45 4.02 -31.06
CA ILE A 211 0.50 2.62 -30.61
C ILE A 211 1.48 1.81 -31.45
N GLU A 212 1.47 2.00 -32.77
CA GLU A 212 2.36 1.27 -33.67
C GLU A 212 3.82 1.58 -33.39
N GLN A 213 4.16 2.87 -33.27
CA GLN A 213 5.50 3.29 -32.87
C GLN A 213 5.85 2.74 -31.48
N CYS A 214 4.95 2.77 -30.51
CA CYS A 214 5.23 2.21 -29.19
C CYS A 214 5.59 0.72 -29.24
N GLN A 215 4.80 -0.09 -29.97
CA GLN A 215 4.89 -1.56 -29.89
C GLN A 215 5.85 -2.20 -30.89
N SER A 216 6.04 -1.60 -32.07
CA SER A 216 6.74 -2.23 -33.21
C SER A 216 7.76 -1.33 -33.93
N TRP A 217 8.26 -0.28 -33.26
CA TRP A 217 9.30 0.62 -33.80
C TRP A 217 10.49 -0.13 -34.41
N GLN A 218 10.87 0.26 -35.63
CA GLN A 218 11.90 -0.45 -36.39
C GLN A 218 13.33 -0.01 -36.07
N TYR A 219 13.53 1.20 -35.54
CA TYR A 219 14.85 1.86 -35.52
C TYR A 219 15.53 1.90 -34.14
N GLY A 220 14.88 1.37 -33.10
CA GLY A 220 15.34 1.52 -31.72
C GLY A 220 14.44 0.83 -30.71
N PRO A 221 14.41 1.25 -29.44
CA PRO A 221 13.51 0.71 -28.44
C PRO A 221 12.03 0.72 -28.86
N PRO A 222 11.21 -0.26 -28.44
CA PRO A 222 11.56 -1.41 -27.61
C PRO A 222 12.20 -2.57 -28.38
N ARG A 223 12.30 -2.49 -29.73
CA ARG A 223 12.84 -3.57 -30.56
C ARG A 223 14.33 -3.81 -30.33
N PHE A 224 15.10 -2.74 -30.21
CA PHE A 224 16.54 -2.77 -29.94
C PHE A 224 16.84 -2.06 -28.62
N SER A 225 17.92 -2.46 -27.93
CA SER A 225 18.38 -1.77 -26.72
C SER A 225 19.06 -0.43 -27.02
N ALA A 226 19.50 -0.20 -28.26
CA ALA A 226 20.12 1.01 -28.75
C ALA A 226 19.53 1.40 -30.12
N GLY A 227 19.71 2.66 -30.53
CA GLY A 227 19.19 3.18 -31.79
C GLY A 227 18.43 4.49 -31.61
N ALA A 228 17.52 4.78 -32.54
CA ALA A 228 16.69 5.99 -32.48
C ALA A 228 15.75 5.95 -31.28
N HIS A 229 15.65 7.07 -30.55
CA HIS A 229 14.75 7.18 -29.42
C HIS A 229 13.29 7.03 -29.85
N ASN A 230 12.51 6.26 -29.09
CA ASN A 230 11.10 6.04 -29.34
C ASN A 230 10.28 6.83 -28.33
N ASP A 231 9.83 8.00 -28.72
CA ASP A 231 9.10 8.93 -27.87
C ASP A 231 7.62 8.57 -27.64
N ALA A 232 7.18 7.34 -27.98
CA ALA A 232 5.86 6.82 -27.69
C ALA A 232 5.83 5.71 -26.62
N VAL A 233 6.96 5.39 -25.97
CA VAL A 233 7.02 4.42 -24.86
C VAL A 233 7.50 5.08 -23.56
N TYR A 234 6.96 4.64 -22.43
CA TYR A 234 7.49 5.06 -21.13
C TYR A 234 8.84 4.37 -20.85
N TYR A 235 9.90 5.16 -20.69
CA TYR A 235 11.23 4.65 -20.36
C TYR A 235 11.45 4.44 -18.85
N ARG A 236 10.63 5.08 -18.02
CA ARG A 236 10.73 4.97 -16.56
C ARG A 236 10.18 3.64 -16.07
N GLY A 237 10.90 2.97 -15.19
CA GLY A 237 10.48 1.73 -14.53
C GLY A 237 9.42 1.98 -13.47
N CYS A 238 8.47 1.06 -13.35
CA CYS A 238 7.38 1.19 -12.38
C CYS A 238 7.88 1.11 -10.94
N PHE A 239 8.97 0.40 -10.66
CA PHE A 239 9.57 0.41 -9.33
C PHE A 239 10.11 1.80 -8.97
N SER A 240 10.81 2.46 -9.90
CA SER A 240 11.32 3.83 -9.75
C SER A 240 10.18 4.85 -9.58
N ALA A 241 9.10 4.68 -10.35
CA ALA A 241 7.90 5.50 -10.25
C ALA A 241 7.20 5.34 -8.89
N ILE A 242 6.98 4.11 -8.43
CA ILE A 242 6.42 3.82 -7.09
C ILE A 242 7.30 4.43 -6.01
N LYS A 243 8.62 4.20 -6.06
CA LYS A 243 9.56 4.74 -5.05
C LYS A 243 9.48 6.27 -4.97
N SER A 244 9.36 6.94 -6.11
CA SER A 244 9.23 8.40 -6.16
C SER A 244 7.87 8.88 -5.67
N TYR A 245 6.81 8.15 -5.98
CA TYR A 245 5.46 8.42 -5.48
C TYR A 245 5.40 8.27 -3.95
N LEU A 246 5.95 7.17 -3.44
CA LEU A 246 6.10 6.92 -2.00
C LEU A 246 6.91 8.04 -1.38
N SER A 247 8.10 8.37 -1.86
CA SER A 247 8.92 9.45 -1.28
C SER A 247 8.20 10.80 -1.18
N ARG A 248 7.22 11.09 -2.04
CA ARG A 248 6.44 12.34 -2.00
C ARG A 248 5.34 12.31 -0.93
N TYR A 249 4.63 11.19 -0.79
CA TYR A 249 3.44 11.11 0.08
C TYR A 249 3.66 10.31 1.37
N SER A 250 4.69 9.48 1.45
CA SER A 250 4.98 8.62 2.59
C SER A 250 5.61 9.38 3.75
N VAL A 251 6.26 10.53 3.51
CA VAL A 251 6.86 11.34 4.57
C VAL A 251 5.83 11.84 5.59
N PRO A 252 4.71 12.51 5.21
CA PRO A 252 3.72 12.94 6.20
C PRO A 252 3.02 11.75 6.88
N ILE A 253 2.67 10.71 6.12
CA ILE A 253 2.00 9.51 6.66
C ILE A 253 2.93 8.76 7.63
N GLY A 254 4.19 8.56 7.23
CA GLY A 254 5.24 7.94 8.02
C GLY A 254 5.56 8.74 9.28
N SER A 255 5.58 10.07 9.19
CA SER A 255 5.82 10.94 10.36
C SER A 255 4.66 10.85 11.36
N LEU A 256 3.42 10.93 10.89
CA LEU A 256 2.23 10.82 11.74
C LEU A 256 2.15 9.46 12.43
N THR A 257 2.41 8.38 11.69
CA THR A 257 2.42 7.01 12.24
C THR A 257 3.56 6.80 13.25
N PHE A 258 4.74 7.35 12.97
CA PHE A 258 5.87 7.33 13.91
C PHE A 258 5.56 8.11 15.20
N ILE A 259 5.02 9.33 15.09
CA ILE A 259 4.61 10.13 16.25
C ILE A 259 3.53 9.40 17.07
N ALA A 260 2.55 8.79 16.40
CA ALA A 260 1.52 8.00 17.08
C ALA A 260 2.13 6.82 17.86
N SER A 261 3.14 6.14 17.30
CA SER A 261 3.86 5.07 18.00
C SER A 261 4.57 5.58 19.26
N MET A 262 5.15 6.78 19.22
CA MET A 262 5.79 7.40 20.39
C MET A 262 4.78 7.80 21.46
N LEU A 263 3.59 8.29 21.08
CA LEU A 263 2.50 8.62 22.01
C LEU A 263 1.92 7.38 22.71
N LEU A 264 1.99 6.21 22.08
CA LEU A 264 1.53 4.95 22.66
C LEU A 264 2.47 4.41 23.76
N ILE A 265 3.76 4.77 23.76
CA ILE A 265 4.71 4.29 24.77
C ILE A 265 4.34 4.75 26.19
N PRO A 266 4.09 6.05 26.46
CA PRO A 266 3.61 6.48 27.76
C PRO A 266 2.27 5.85 28.16
N VAL A 267 1.39 5.55 27.19
CA VAL A 267 0.11 4.87 27.45
C VAL A 267 0.35 3.46 27.97
N LEU A 268 1.25 2.71 27.34
CA LEU A 268 1.65 1.38 27.78
C LEU A 268 2.24 1.43 29.20
N VAL A 269 3.15 2.36 29.47
CA VAL A 269 3.74 2.54 30.81
C VAL A 269 2.66 2.85 31.85
N CYS A 270 1.73 3.76 31.56
CA CYS A 270 0.62 4.07 32.46
C CYS A 270 -0.29 2.85 32.69
N ALA A 271 -0.56 2.05 31.67
CA ALA A 271 -1.38 0.85 31.78
C ALA A 271 -0.72 -0.22 32.66
N VAL A 272 0.59 -0.43 32.52
CA VAL A 272 1.38 -1.34 33.37
C VAL A 272 1.42 -0.83 34.81
N LEU A 273 1.65 0.46 35.04
CA LEU A 273 1.63 1.05 36.39
C LEU A 273 0.26 0.90 37.06
N LEU A 274 -0.84 1.04 36.31
CA LEU A 274 -2.19 0.78 36.83
C LEU A 274 -2.39 -0.71 37.15
N MET A 275 -1.85 -1.61 36.34
CA MET A 275 -1.92 -3.06 36.58
C MET A 275 -1.18 -3.46 37.86
N LEU A 276 0.04 -2.96 38.06
CA LEU A 276 0.83 -3.22 39.26
C LEU A 276 0.08 -2.75 40.52
N ARG A 277 -0.44 -1.52 40.49
CA ARG A 277 -1.26 -0.99 41.60
C ARG A 277 -2.51 -1.81 41.86
N TYR A 278 -3.14 -2.37 40.82
CA TYR A 278 -4.32 -3.20 40.98
C TYR A 278 -4.00 -4.57 41.62
N ARG A 279 -2.79 -5.09 41.35
CA ARG A 279 -2.28 -6.32 41.98
C ARG A 279 -2.07 -6.14 43.48
N ASP A 280 -1.61 -4.96 43.90
CA ASP A 280 -1.35 -4.64 45.32
C ASP A 280 -2.64 -4.47 46.17
N ILE A 281 -3.81 -4.30 45.53
CA ILE A 281 -5.08 -4.16 46.26
C ILE A 281 -5.64 -5.53 46.65
N PRO A 282 -5.81 -5.83 47.95
CA PRO A 282 -6.35 -7.11 48.41
C PRO A 282 -7.77 -7.34 47.88
N LYS A 283 -8.05 -8.58 47.44
CA LYS A 283 -9.30 -8.96 46.74
C LYS A 283 -10.57 -8.53 47.48
N ASN A 284 -10.57 -8.58 48.81
CA ASN A 284 -11.72 -8.22 49.65
C ASN A 284 -12.07 -6.72 49.62
N LYS A 285 -11.09 -5.85 49.37
CA LYS A 285 -11.34 -4.40 49.26
C LYS A 285 -11.86 -4.00 47.89
N ARG A 286 -11.73 -4.81 46.84
CA ARG A 286 -12.08 -4.44 45.44
C ARG A 286 -13.56 -4.10 45.24
N ARG A 287 -14.49 -4.62 46.07
CA ARG A 287 -15.93 -4.29 46.00
C ARG A 287 -16.25 -2.86 46.45
N LEU A 288 -15.42 -2.24 47.29
CA LEU A 288 -15.58 -0.85 47.73
C LEU A 288 -15.09 0.18 46.68
N TYR A 289 -14.47 -0.28 45.59
CA TYR A 289 -13.85 0.55 44.54
C TYR A 289 -14.60 0.43 43.20
N ARG A 290 -15.72 -0.29 43.18
CA ARG A 290 -16.56 -0.48 42.00
C ARG A 290 -17.44 0.73 41.76
#